data_AF-A0A954LGQ2-F1
#
_entry.id   AF-A0A954LGQ2-F1
#
_cell.length_a   1.000
_cell.length_b   1.000
_cell.length_c   1.000
_cell.angle_alpha   90.00
_cell.angle_beta   90.00
_cell.angle_gamma   90.00
#
_symmetry.space_group_name_H-M   'P 1'
#
loop_
_entity.id
_entity.type
_entity.pdbx_description
1 polymer ?
#
loop_
_entity_poly.entity_id
_entity_poly.type
_entity_poly.pdbx_seq_one_letter_code
_entity_poly.pdbx_strand_id
1 'polypeptide(L)'
;EGPIAPELWPPPSHRVLFDDSGIGFQPVDAPNKPDRQDAYPTEAKRLFRRFVKIAAREPVPEDALLRFEQLILKRLEQGSPFPEAMLTGYKAFLCSSHFLYLREPSTVVGRPFQAVDNKVNASDGPEGPYYEPNNTRLDHYAIASRLSHFLTNTRPDPSLMELAASGKLRDADTLRSETDRL
;
A
#
# COMPACT_ATOMS: atom_id res chain seq x y z
N GLU A 1 28.67 -12.63 19.74
CA GLU A 1 27.81 -13.47 18.87
C GLU A 1 27.21 -12.62 17.76
N GLY A 2 27.60 -12.88 16.51
CA GLY A 2 26.98 -12.27 15.33
C GLY A 2 25.66 -12.98 14.98
N PRO A 3 24.87 -12.47 14.02
CA PRO A 3 23.61 -13.09 13.62
C PRO A 3 23.84 -14.51 13.09
N ILE A 4 22.99 -15.46 13.53
CA ILE A 4 23.02 -16.86 13.11
C ILE A 4 22.73 -16.92 11.60
N ALA A 5 23.63 -17.55 10.84
CA ALA A 5 23.42 -17.74 9.41
C ALA A 5 22.17 -18.63 9.18
N PRO A 6 21.24 -18.23 8.29
CA PRO A 6 20.06 -19.04 8.02
C PRO A 6 20.46 -20.36 7.34
N GLU A 7 19.74 -21.43 7.66
CA GLU A 7 19.97 -22.77 7.08
C GLU A 7 19.80 -22.79 5.55
N LEU A 8 18.96 -21.89 5.01
CA LEU A 8 18.66 -21.79 3.59
C LEU A 8 18.84 -20.35 3.12
N TRP A 9 19.64 -20.18 2.07
CA TRP A 9 19.77 -18.92 1.35
C TRP A 9 18.93 -18.92 0.07
N PRO A 10 18.19 -17.84 -0.26
CA PRO A 10 17.93 -16.65 0.58
C PRO A 10 16.97 -16.94 1.74
N PRO A 11 17.09 -16.23 2.89
CA PRO A 11 16.21 -16.42 4.03
C PRO A 11 14.76 -16.02 3.72
N PRO A 12 13.77 -16.47 4.52
CA PRO A 12 12.36 -16.18 4.27
C PRO A 12 12.04 -14.68 4.13
N SER A 13 12.64 -13.83 4.97
CA SER A 13 12.45 -12.37 4.91
C SER A 13 12.99 -11.76 3.61
N HIS A 14 14.08 -12.29 3.08
CA HIS A 14 14.64 -11.86 1.80
C HIS A 14 13.70 -12.21 0.64
N ARG A 15 13.10 -13.41 0.63
CA ARG A 15 12.12 -13.83 -0.40
C ARG A 15 10.86 -12.97 -0.41
N VAL A 16 10.46 -12.42 0.73
CA VAL A 16 9.33 -11.48 0.78
C VAL A 16 9.64 -10.24 -0.06
N LEU A 17 10.85 -9.68 0.07
CA LEU A 17 11.24 -8.45 -0.63
C LEU A 17 11.66 -8.71 -2.08
N PHE A 18 12.55 -9.67 -2.28
CA PHE A 18 13.29 -9.84 -3.54
C PHE A 18 12.96 -11.13 -4.29
N ASP A 19 11.99 -11.90 -3.80
CA ASP A 19 11.65 -13.23 -4.30
C ASP A 19 12.87 -14.15 -4.52
N ASP A 20 12.72 -15.18 -5.36
CA ASP A 20 13.77 -16.16 -5.68
C ASP A 20 14.47 -15.83 -7.02
N SER A 21 14.20 -14.66 -7.61
CA SER A 21 14.80 -14.22 -8.88
C SER A 21 16.33 -14.09 -8.80
N GLY A 22 16.86 -13.78 -7.60
CA GLY A 22 18.28 -13.60 -7.36
C GLY A 22 18.86 -12.38 -8.09
N ILE A 23 18.02 -11.45 -8.55
CA ILE A 23 18.45 -10.26 -9.29
C ILE A 23 19.11 -9.28 -8.32
N GLY A 24 20.34 -8.85 -8.65
CA GLY A 24 21.13 -7.98 -7.80
C GLY A 24 21.72 -8.65 -6.55
N PHE A 25 21.56 -9.97 -6.40
CA PHE A 25 22.17 -10.76 -5.33
C PHE A 25 22.95 -11.92 -5.93
N GLN A 26 24.27 -11.87 -5.87
CA GLN A 26 25.11 -13.03 -6.13
C GLN A 26 25.47 -13.67 -4.78
N PRO A 27 24.92 -14.86 -4.45
CA PRO A 27 25.46 -15.67 -3.37
C PRO A 27 26.95 -15.93 -3.65
N VAL A 28 27.78 -15.90 -2.61
CA VAL A 28 29.23 -16.15 -2.72
C VAL A 28 29.56 -17.47 -3.44
N ASP A 29 28.65 -18.45 -3.40
CA ASP A 29 28.82 -19.79 -3.98
C ASP A 29 27.93 -20.08 -5.20
N ALA A 30 27.19 -19.10 -5.72
CA ALA A 30 26.31 -19.36 -6.85
C ALA A 30 27.07 -19.45 -8.19
N PRO A 31 26.66 -20.35 -9.11
CA PRO A 31 27.17 -20.32 -10.48
C PRO A 31 26.91 -18.93 -11.06
N ASN A 32 27.93 -18.37 -11.71
CA ASN A 32 27.98 -17.00 -12.23
C ASN A 32 26.80 -16.74 -13.20
N LYS A 33 25.64 -16.39 -12.65
CA LYS A 33 24.48 -15.97 -13.44
C LYS A 33 24.82 -14.58 -13.96
N PRO A 34 24.76 -14.36 -15.29
CA PRO A 34 25.00 -13.03 -15.84
C PRO A 34 23.99 -12.08 -15.23
N ASP A 35 24.50 -11.04 -14.60
CA ASP A 35 23.71 -9.98 -14.00
C ASP A 35 22.99 -9.22 -15.12
N ARG A 36 21.70 -9.49 -15.28
CA ARG A 36 20.84 -8.89 -16.32
C ARG A 36 20.40 -7.49 -15.87
N GLN A 37 21.32 -6.55 -15.91
CA GLN A 37 21.09 -5.14 -15.57
C GLN A 37 20.04 -4.48 -16.47
N ASP A 38 19.88 -4.96 -17.70
CA ASP A 38 18.81 -4.60 -18.64
C ASP A 38 17.40 -4.90 -18.07
N ALA A 39 17.28 -5.92 -17.23
CA ALA A 39 16.01 -6.30 -16.60
C ALA A 39 15.70 -5.48 -15.32
N TYR A 40 16.67 -4.75 -14.76
CA TYR A 40 16.52 -4.06 -13.47
C TYR A 40 15.30 -3.12 -13.41
N PRO A 41 15.02 -2.27 -14.42
CA PRO A 41 13.87 -1.38 -14.36
C PRO A 41 12.54 -2.12 -14.26
N THR A 42 12.39 -3.19 -15.06
CA THR A 42 11.16 -4.00 -15.09
C THR A 42 10.97 -4.76 -13.79
N GLU A 43 12.05 -5.35 -13.27
CA GLU A 43 12.05 -6.16 -12.05
C GLU A 43 11.86 -5.30 -10.82
N ALA A 44 12.45 -4.10 -10.77
CA ALA A 44 12.23 -3.13 -9.72
C ALA A 44 10.74 -2.76 -9.60
N LYS A 45 10.07 -2.45 -10.71
CA LYS A 45 8.63 -2.15 -10.71
C LYS A 45 7.80 -3.34 -10.25
N ARG A 46 8.09 -4.54 -10.77
CA ARG A 46 7.38 -5.77 -10.40
C ARG A 46 7.50 -6.07 -8.91
N LEU A 47 8.72 -6.06 -8.37
CA LEU A 47 9.00 -6.32 -6.97
C LEU A 47 8.39 -5.23 -6.07
N PHE A 48 8.48 -3.97 -6.46
CA PHE A 48 7.90 -2.87 -5.70
C PHE A 48 6.37 -2.97 -5.62
N ARG A 49 5.68 -3.20 -6.75
CA ARG A 49 4.22 -3.37 -6.76
C ARG A 49 3.77 -4.59 -5.97
N ARG A 50 4.50 -5.71 -6.06
CA ARG A 50 4.24 -6.91 -5.23
C ARG A 50 4.37 -6.58 -3.75
N PHE A 51 5.45 -5.89 -3.36
CA PHE A 51 5.65 -5.44 -1.98
C PHE A 51 4.52 -4.54 -1.50
N VAL A 52 4.12 -3.53 -2.28
CA VAL A 52 3.03 -2.61 -1.92
C VAL A 52 1.71 -3.36 -1.79
N LYS A 53 1.40 -4.31 -2.67
CA LYS A 53 0.18 -5.14 -2.54
C LYS A 53 0.15 -5.92 -1.22
N ILE A 54 1.32 -6.35 -0.74
CA ILE A 54 1.45 -7.07 0.54
C ILE A 54 1.44 -6.09 1.72
N ALA A 55 2.02 -4.89 1.57
CA ALA A 55 2.26 -3.93 2.64
C ALA A 55 1.05 -3.01 2.91
N ALA A 56 0.40 -2.55 1.85
CA ALA A 56 -0.70 -1.60 1.90
C ALA A 56 -1.97 -2.22 2.51
N ARG A 57 -2.74 -1.38 3.20
CA ARG A 57 -4.03 -1.76 3.81
C ARG A 57 -5.22 -1.41 2.92
N GLU A 58 -4.96 -0.74 1.79
CA GLU A 58 -5.92 -0.35 0.77
C GLU A 58 -5.22 -0.29 -0.60
N PRO A 59 -5.97 -0.27 -1.71
CA PRO A 59 -5.40 -0.04 -3.03
C PRO A 59 -4.70 1.32 -3.08
N VAL A 60 -3.41 1.32 -3.36
CA VAL A 60 -2.63 2.55 -3.52
C VAL A 60 -2.88 3.13 -4.91
N PRO A 61 -3.19 4.44 -5.04
CA PRO A 61 -3.36 5.09 -6.34
C PRO A 61 -2.16 4.90 -7.26
N GLU A 62 -2.41 4.70 -8.56
CA GLU A 62 -1.35 4.42 -9.54
C GLU A 62 -0.35 5.58 -9.64
N ASP A 63 -0.81 6.83 -9.54
CA ASP A 63 0.05 8.01 -9.57
C ASP A 63 0.97 8.09 -8.34
N ALA A 64 0.54 7.57 -7.18
CA ALA A 64 1.37 7.45 -5.99
C ALA A 64 2.45 6.37 -6.18
N LEU A 65 2.10 5.21 -6.75
CA LEU A 65 3.06 4.14 -7.07
C LEU A 65 4.18 4.63 -7.99
N LEU A 66 3.80 5.37 -9.04
CA LEU A 66 4.76 5.91 -10.02
C LEU A 66 5.83 6.80 -9.38
N ARG A 67 5.49 7.58 -8.34
CA ARG A 67 6.47 8.44 -7.63
C ARG A 67 7.55 7.61 -6.93
N PHE A 68 7.17 6.50 -6.32
CA PHE A 68 8.13 5.60 -5.68
C PHE A 68 8.93 4.78 -6.69
N GLU A 69 8.29 4.34 -7.78
CA GLU A 69 9.00 3.67 -8.88
C GLU A 69 10.07 4.59 -9.48
N GLN A 70 9.74 5.85 -9.75
CA GLN A 70 10.69 6.86 -10.24
C GLN A 70 11.87 7.05 -9.28
N LEU A 71 11.62 7.04 -7.97
CA LEU A 71 12.70 7.13 -6.97
C LEU A 71 13.67 5.95 -7.08
N ILE A 72 13.16 4.73 -7.25
CA ILE A 72 13.99 3.53 -7.40
C ILE A 72 14.79 3.59 -8.70
N LEU A 73 14.11 3.89 -9.81
CA LEU A 73 14.73 3.97 -11.13
C LEU A 73 15.85 5.02 -11.16
N LYS A 74 15.63 6.19 -10.55
CA LYS A 74 16.65 7.23 -10.44
C LYS A 74 17.88 6.75 -9.65
N ARG A 75 17.69 5.95 -8.60
CA ARG A 75 18.80 5.35 -7.83
C ARG A 75 19.59 4.36 -8.68
N LEU A 76 18.92 3.55 -9.49
CA LEU A 76 19.55 2.63 -10.43
C LEU A 76 20.34 3.38 -11.52
N GLU A 77 19.78 4.44 -12.10
CA GLU A 77 20.47 5.31 -13.08
C GLU A 77 21.71 5.98 -12.50
N GLN A 78 21.71 6.28 -11.20
CA GLN A 78 22.86 6.79 -10.47
C GLN A 78 23.92 5.73 -10.14
N GLY A 79 23.74 4.48 -10.59
CA GLY A 79 24.67 3.38 -10.36
C GLY A 79 24.58 2.75 -8.96
N SER A 80 23.49 3.01 -8.21
CA SER A 80 23.29 2.33 -6.93
C SER A 80 23.09 0.82 -7.15
N PRO A 81 23.66 -0.05 -6.30
CA PRO A 81 23.37 -1.47 -6.35
C PRO A 81 21.86 -1.73 -6.29
N PHE A 82 21.38 -2.72 -7.06
CA PHE A 82 19.95 -3.02 -7.14
C PHE A 82 19.28 -3.23 -5.77
N PRO A 83 19.86 -4.01 -4.83
CA PRO A 83 19.29 -4.14 -3.48
C PRO A 83 19.12 -2.80 -2.76
N GLU A 84 20.08 -1.89 -2.91
CA GLU A 84 20.07 -0.59 -2.23
C GLU A 84 19.00 0.35 -2.82
N ALA A 85 18.87 0.37 -4.15
CA ALA A 85 17.81 1.11 -4.83
C ALA A 85 16.42 0.62 -4.41
N MET A 86 16.23 -0.70 -4.33
CA MET A 86 14.98 -1.31 -3.88
C MET A 86 14.68 -1.01 -2.40
N LEU A 87 15.67 -1.16 -1.51
CA LEU A 87 15.52 -0.82 -0.10
C LEU A 87 15.14 0.66 0.09
N THR A 88 15.65 1.54 -0.77
CA THR A 88 15.24 2.95 -0.78
C THR A 88 13.76 3.10 -1.08
N GLY A 89 13.25 2.41 -2.11
CA GLY A 89 11.83 2.40 -2.46
C GLY A 89 10.94 1.85 -1.35
N TYR A 90 11.31 0.70 -0.76
CA TYR A 90 10.56 0.10 0.34
C TYR A 90 10.49 1.01 1.56
N LYS A 91 11.63 1.57 1.99
CA LYS A 91 11.67 2.51 3.11
C LYS A 91 10.84 3.75 2.82
N ALA A 92 10.93 4.30 1.61
CA ALA A 92 10.14 5.47 1.22
C ALA A 92 8.64 5.19 1.31
N PHE A 93 8.19 4.01 0.86
CA PHE A 93 6.78 3.62 0.98
C PHE A 93 6.35 3.44 2.44
N LEU A 94 7.14 2.71 3.25
CA LEU A 94 6.85 2.47 4.67
C LEU A 94 6.85 3.76 5.50
N CYS A 95 7.63 4.77 5.11
CA CYS A 95 7.63 6.08 5.74
C CYS A 95 6.58 7.04 5.15
N SER A 96 5.79 6.62 4.17
CA SER A 96 4.79 7.47 3.53
C SER A 96 3.45 7.46 4.26
N SER A 97 2.62 8.47 3.98
CA SER A 97 1.26 8.54 4.51
C SER A 97 0.39 7.34 4.13
N HIS A 98 0.65 6.70 2.99
CA HIS A 98 -0.07 5.51 2.52
C HIS A 98 0.16 4.26 3.40
N PHE A 99 1.20 4.26 4.24
CA PHE A 99 1.48 3.17 5.17
C PHE A 99 1.29 3.58 6.64
N LEU A 100 1.80 4.76 7.02
CA LEU A 100 1.82 5.18 8.42
C LEU A 100 0.42 5.49 8.98
N TYR A 101 -0.48 6.02 8.15
CA TYR A 101 -1.80 6.43 8.61
C TYR A 101 -2.86 5.41 8.21
N LEU A 102 -3.77 5.13 9.15
CA LEU A 102 -5.06 4.55 8.83
C LEU A 102 -5.93 5.68 8.27
N ARG A 103 -6.29 5.59 6.99
CA ARG A 103 -7.16 6.60 6.39
C ARG A 103 -8.55 6.49 7.01
N GLU A 104 -9.09 7.61 7.45
CA GLU A 104 -10.50 7.68 7.80
C GLU A 104 -11.34 7.44 6.54
N PRO A 105 -12.48 6.73 6.64
CA PRO A 105 -13.34 6.48 5.49
C PRO A 105 -13.68 7.82 4.83
N SER A 106 -13.14 8.03 3.63
CA SER A 106 -13.28 9.31 2.94
C SER A 106 -14.75 9.53 2.60
N THR A 107 -15.32 10.56 3.20
CA THR A 107 -16.70 11.05 3.01
C THR A 107 -16.81 11.74 1.66
N VAL A 108 -16.60 11.04 0.54
CA VAL A 108 -16.81 11.65 -0.77
C VAL A 108 -18.32 11.64 -1.06
N VAL A 109 -19.00 12.72 -0.65
CA VAL A 109 -20.26 13.13 -1.28
C VAL A 109 -19.90 13.82 -2.57
N GLY A 110 -20.21 13.18 -3.70
CA GLY A 110 -20.20 13.86 -4.98
C GLY A 110 -21.31 14.91 -5.02
N ARG A 111 -20.94 16.18 -4.89
CA ARG A 111 -21.46 17.21 -5.79
C ARG A 111 -20.27 17.93 -6.43
N PRO A 112 -20.19 18.03 -7.76
CA PRO A 112 -19.29 19.01 -8.35
C PRO A 112 -19.70 20.39 -7.84
N PHE A 113 -18.72 21.22 -7.54
CA PHE A 113 -18.91 22.63 -7.24
C PHE A 113 -19.45 23.31 -8.51
N GLN A 114 -20.77 23.26 -8.73
CA GLN A 114 -21.41 24.13 -9.70
C GLN A 114 -21.29 25.54 -9.14
N ALA A 115 -20.62 26.42 -9.89
CA ALA A 115 -20.68 27.85 -9.67
C ALA A 115 -22.15 28.26 -9.72
N VAL A 116 -22.74 28.48 -8.54
CA VAL A 116 -24.04 29.10 -8.42
C VAL A 116 -23.85 30.57 -8.75
N ASP A 117 -24.22 30.95 -9.97
CA ASP A 117 -24.49 32.34 -10.34
C ASP A 117 -25.66 32.83 -9.49
N ASN A 118 -25.40 33.24 -8.25
CA ASN A 118 -26.44 33.80 -7.40
C ASN A 118 -25.92 35.03 -6.67
N LYS A 119 -26.42 36.19 -7.09
CA LYS A 119 -26.32 37.45 -6.35
C LYS A 119 -27.10 37.28 -5.04
N VAL A 120 -26.40 36.97 -3.96
CA VAL A 120 -26.99 36.93 -2.62
C VAL A 120 -26.70 38.27 -1.94
N ASN A 121 -27.76 38.93 -1.49
CA ASN A 121 -27.72 40.21 -0.80
C ASN A 121 -26.87 40.12 0.48
N ALA A 122 -26.09 41.18 0.71
CA ALA A 122 -25.27 41.34 1.90
C ALA A 122 -26.14 41.62 3.13
N SER A 123 -26.32 40.64 4.01
CA SER A 123 -26.67 40.89 5.41
C SER A 123 -26.49 39.74 6.40
N ASP A 124 -26.13 38.52 5.98
CA ASP A 124 -25.83 37.44 6.92
C ASP A 124 -24.34 37.07 6.83
N GLY A 125 -23.67 37.03 7.99
CA GLY A 125 -22.22 36.87 8.13
C GLY A 125 -21.66 35.58 7.52
N PRO A 126 -20.32 35.41 7.49
CA PRO A 126 -19.72 34.23 6.87
C PRO A 126 -19.95 33.02 7.76
N GLU A 127 -21.08 32.34 7.56
CA GLU A 127 -21.21 30.95 7.96
C GLU A 127 -20.23 30.16 7.08
N GLY A 128 -19.04 29.92 7.64
CA GLY A 128 -18.05 29.02 7.05
C GLY A 128 -18.67 27.65 6.79
N PRO A 129 -18.04 26.80 5.97
CA PRO A 129 -18.62 25.51 5.61
C PRO A 129 -18.72 24.64 6.86
N TYR A 130 -19.88 24.70 7.52
CA TYR A 130 -20.24 23.74 8.54
C TYR A 130 -20.25 22.39 7.84
N TYR A 131 -19.45 21.46 8.37
CA TYR A 131 -19.50 20.07 7.97
C TYR A 131 -20.90 19.56 8.27
N GLU A 132 -21.80 19.60 7.30
CA GLU A 132 -23.03 18.82 7.36
C GLU A 132 -22.60 17.35 7.57
N PRO A 133 -23.12 16.65 8.59
CA PRO A 133 -22.82 15.25 8.83
C PRO A 133 -23.52 14.43 7.73
N ASN A 134 -22.93 14.43 6.55
CA ASN A 134 -23.38 13.64 5.42
C ASN A 134 -23.30 12.17 5.80
N ASN A 135 -24.44 11.50 5.70
CA ASN A 135 -24.70 10.11 6.06
C ASN A 135 -23.71 9.11 5.43
N THR A 136 -22.55 8.96 6.08
CA THR A 136 -21.86 7.73 6.50
C THR A 136 -22.18 6.44 5.73
N ARG A 137 -21.59 6.28 4.54
CA ARG A 137 -21.31 4.94 4.00
C ARG A 137 -19.83 4.64 4.20
N LEU A 138 -19.52 3.82 5.21
CA LEU A 138 -18.18 3.27 5.42
C LEU A 138 -17.71 2.51 4.17
N ASP A 139 -16.50 2.83 3.73
CA ASP A 139 -15.79 2.10 2.67
C ASP A 139 -15.47 0.67 3.12
N HIS A 140 -15.51 -0.30 2.21
CA HIS A 140 -15.29 -1.71 2.51
C HIS A 140 -13.86 -1.98 3.00
N TYR A 141 -12.85 -1.28 2.48
CA TYR A 141 -11.48 -1.37 2.99
C TYR A 141 -11.34 -0.80 4.40
N ALA A 142 -12.10 0.24 4.74
CA ALA A 142 -12.15 0.80 6.08
C ALA A 142 -12.82 -0.19 7.07
N ILE A 143 -13.86 -0.92 6.64
CA ILE A 143 -14.48 -1.99 7.44
C ILE A 143 -13.45 -3.10 7.71
N ALA A 144 -12.78 -3.61 6.67
CA ALA A 144 -11.75 -4.65 6.81
C ALA A 144 -10.64 -4.25 7.79
N SER A 145 -10.09 -3.03 7.60
CA SER A 145 -9.00 -2.52 8.43
C SER A 145 -9.42 -2.38 9.90
N ARG A 146 -10.62 -1.86 10.16
CA ARG A 146 -11.14 -1.70 11.54
C ARG A 146 -11.43 -3.03 12.21
N LEU A 147 -12.03 -3.98 11.49
CA LEU A 147 -12.35 -5.31 12.02
C LEU A 147 -11.07 -6.04 12.42
N SER A 148 -10.08 -6.12 11.52
CA SER A 148 -8.81 -6.80 11.80
C SER A 148 -8.03 -6.13 12.93
N HIS A 149 -7.97 -4.79 12.95
CA HIS A 149 -7.32 -4.06 14.04
C HIS A 149 -8.03 -4.27 15.38
N PHE A 150 -9.36 -4.31 15.39
CA PHE A 150 -10.14 -4.50 16.61
C PHE A 150 -9.98 -5.90 17.20
N LEU A 151 -10.03 -6.94 16.37
CA LEU A 151 -10.00 -8.34 16.84
C LEU A 151 -8.59 -8.88 17.04
N THR A 152 -7.67 -8.60 16.12
CA THR A 152 -6.34 -9.25 16.10
C THR A 152 -5.19 -8.30 16.36
N ASN A 153 -5.43 -6.98 16.41
CA ASN A 153 -4.39 -5.95 16.45
C ASN A 153 -3.36 -6.09 15.30
N THR A 154 -3.78 -6.70 14.18
CA THR A 154 -2.94 -6.87 12.98
C THR A 154 -3.59 -6.24 11.76
N ARG A 155 -3.02 -6.51 10.58
CA ARG A 155 -3.51 -5.99 9.29
C ARG A 155 -4.61 -6.90 8.75
N PRO A 156 -5.56 -6.38 7.94
CA PRO A 156 -6.55 -7.22 7.28
C PRO A 156 -5.82 -8.30 6.47
N ASP A 157 -6.20 -9.55 6.69
CA ASP A 157 -5.63 -10.69 5.96
C ASP A 157 -6.08 -10.69 4.48
N PRO A 158 -5.47 -11.51 3.62
CA PRO A 158 -5.80 -11.52 2.19
C PRO A 158 -7.27 -11.80 1.91
N SER A 159 -7.91 -12.70 2.67
CA SER A 159 -9.32 -13.03 2.50
C SER A 159 -10.22 -11.84 2.82
N LEU A 160 -9.93 -11.12 3.91
CA LEU A 160 -10.66 -9.93 4.28
C LEU A 160 -10.46 -8.78 3.27
N MET A 161 -9.25 -8.65 2.71
CA MET A 161 -8.96 -7.68 1.64
C MET A 161 -9.69 -8.01 0.33
N GLU A 162 -9.85 -9.29 -0.02
CA GLU A 162 -10.63 -9.73 -1.19
C GLU A 162 -12.13 -9.49 -1.01
N LEU A 163 -12.66 -9.73 0.19
CA LEU A 163 -14.04 -9.38 0.53
C LEU A 163 -14.27 -7.86 0.49
N ALA A 164 -13.27 -7.07 0.89
CA ALA A 164 -13.32 -5.63 0.76
C ALA A 164 -13.37 -5.18 -0.71
N ALA A 165 -12.48 -5.74 -1.53
CA ALA A 165 -12.40 -5.45 -2.97
C ALA A 165 -13.68 -5.85 -3.72
N SER A 166 -14.33 -6.94 -3.30
CA SER A 166 -15.60 -7.41 -3.88
C SER A 166 -16.85 -6.69 -3.35
N GLY A 167 -16.72 -5.77 -2.38
CA GLY A 167 -17.85 -5.04 -1.82
C GLY A 167 -18.79 -5.90 -0.95
N LYS A 168 -18.31 -7.02 -0.41
CA LYS A 168 -19.14 -7.96 0.37
C LYS A 168 -19.14 -7.72 1.88
N LEU A 169 -18.19 -6.96 2.42
CA LEU A 169 -18.05 -6.70 3.86
C LEU A 169 -19.18 -5.87 4.53
N ARG A 170 -20.26 -5.59 3.80
CA ARG A 170 -21.47 -4.95 4.35
C ARG A 170 -22.62 -5.91 4.52
N ASP A 171 -22.49 -7.11 3.95
CA ASP A 171 -23.43 -8.20 4.20
C ASP A 171 -23.23 -8.72 5.63
N ALA A 172 -24.34 -8.86 6.37
CA ALA A 172 -24.31 -9.18 7.79
C ALA A 172 -23.80 -10.60 8.04
N ASP A 173 -24.14 -11.54 7.16
CA ASP A 173 -23.72 -12.94 7.29
C ASP A 173 -22.23 -13.08 6.99
N THR A 174 -21.75 -12.42 5.92
CA THR A 174 -20.32 -12.33 5.59
C THR A 174 -19.52 -11.71 6.74
N LEU A 175 -19.98 -10.58 7.29
CA LEU A 175 -19.28 -9.90 8.39
C LEU A 175 -19.21 -10.76 9.65
N ARG A 176 -20.30 -11.46 9.99
CA ARG A 176 -20.34 -12.38 11.14
C ARG A 176 -19.36 -13.52 10.94
N SER A 177 -19.38 -14.17 9.77
CA SER A 177 -18.48 -15.28 9.46
C SER A 177 -17.01 -14.87 9.57
N GLU A 178 -16.65 -13.68 9.08
CA GLU A 178 -15.27 -13.18 9.19
C GLU A 178 -14.90 -12.77 10.62
N THR A 179 -15.87 -12.28 11.40
CA THR A 179 -15.67 -11.95 12.82
C THR A 179 -15.37 -13.19 13.65
N ASP A 180 -16.12 -14.29 13.44
CA ASP A 180 -15.94 -15.54 14.19
C ASP A 180 -14.64 -16.28 13.81
N ARG A 181 -14.06 -15.97 12.65
CA ARG A 181 -12.82 -16.59 12.14
C ARG A 181 -11.55 -15.97 12.74
N LEU A 182 -11.57 -14.67 13.04
CA LEU A 182 -10.40 -13.86 13.44
C LEU A 182 -10.13 -13.95 14.96
#